data_AF-A0A7Y2JDA2-F1
#
_entry.id   AF-A0A7Y2JDA2-F1
#
_cell.length_a   1.000
_cell.length_b   1.000
_cell.length_c   1.000
_cell.angle_alpha   90.00
_cell.angle_beta   90.00
_cell.angle_gamma   90.00
#
_symmetry.space_group_name_H-M   'P 1'
#
loop_
_entity.id
_entity.type
_entity.pdbx_description
1 polymer ?
#
loop_
_entity_poly.entity_id
_entity_poly.type
_entity_poly.pdbx_seq_one_letter_code
_entity_poly.pdbx_strand_id
1 'polypeptide(L)'
;MELTAVLRDLAVVLAIATVVALVFSRLRLSVVAAFLVAGAILGPTGAGFVSEPGVVKSLAEIGVVLLLFTVGLEISLSGLGRMRREVLWVGGAQVSATILFTLLVLTLWGLPVPEGLFIGFVVSLSSTAIVLKVLADRMEIDTSHGKITSGILIFQDLAVIAMMLLLPSLRQWETAKSAEVLLTLAKAGLGVAAILVLARFLIPRLLKEVIRLNNREILALTVMMVVTGTAFGAHRGGLSLGLGAFLAGLVISESDYVHEIAAQVMPFRDVFTGVFFISVGMLLDLPFLARNLLLILPVMAAVVLLKTVSAGAAIRALEHSWRLVVIV
;
A
#
# COMPACT_ATOMS: atom_id res chain seq x y z
N MET A 1 8.95 -25.11 17.13
CA MET A 1 7.58 -24.73 16.71
C MET A 1 6.78 -26.01 16.57
N GLU A 2 5.72 -26.19 17.36
CA GLU A 2 4.80 -27.31 17.10
C GLU A 2 3.87 -26.92 15.95
N LEU A 3 3.96 -27.63 14.82
CA LEU A 3 3.13 -27.40 13.63
C LEU A 3 1.63 -27.38 13.95
N THR A 4 1.22 -28.14 14.96
CA THR A 4 -0.15 -28.22 15.49
C THR A 4 -0.66 -26.89 16.01
N ALA A 5 0.17 -26.10 16.69
CA ALA A 5 -0.20 -24.77 17.19
C ALA A 5 -0.43 -23.78 16.04
N VAL A 6 0.45 -23.81 15.03
CA VAL A 6 0.32 -22.95 13.83
C VAL A 6 -0.94 -23.29 13.05
N LEU A 7 -1.24 -24.58 12.85
CA LEU A 7 -2.43 -25.02 12.14
C LEU A 7 -3.72 -24.66 12.88
N ARG A 8 -3.73 -24.80 14.21
CA ARG A 8 -4.86 -24.40 15.06
C ARG A 8 -5.10 -22.89 14.93
N ASP A 9 -4.05 -22.08 15.10
CA ASP A 9 -4.17 -20.63 15.04
C ASP A 9 -4.64 -20.16 13.66
N LEU A 10 -4.11 -20.73 12.57
CA LEU A 10 -4.60 -20.47 11.21
C LEU A 10 -6.07 -20.86 11.03
N ALA A 11 -6.48 -22.04 11.52
CA ALA A 11 -7.86 -22.48 11.41
C ALA A 11 -8.83 -21.55 12.15
N VAL A 12 -8.48 -21.11 13.37
CA VAL A 12 -9.26 -20.17 14.16
C VAL A 12 -9.35 -18.81 13.46
N VAL A 13 -8.22 -18.30 12.97
CA VAL A 13 -8.15 -17.03 12.23
C VAL A 13 -9.04 -17.08 11.00
N LEU A 14 -8.93 -18.13 10.18
CA LEU A 14 -9.73 -18.30 8.96
C LEU A 14 -11.22 -18.49 9.27
N ALA A 15 -11.56 -19.22 10.33
CA ALA A 15 -12.96 -19.42 10.73
C ALA A 15 -13.60 -18.09 11.15
N ILE A 16 -12.95 -17.33 12.03
CA ILE A 16 -13.45 -16.02 12.48
C ILE A 16 -13.51 -15.03 11.31
N ALA A 17 -12.46 -14.96 10.50
CA ALA A 17 -12.46 -14.10 9.31
C ALA A 17 -13.60 -14.44 8.35
N THR A 18 -13.87 -15.73 8.13
CA THR A 18 -14.98 -16.19 7.28
C THR A 18 -16.33 -15.76 7.83
N VAL A 19 -16.57 -15.98 9.12
CA VAL A 19 -17.83 -15.59 9.77
C VAL A 19 -18.03 -14.06 9.69
N VAL A 20 -17.01 -13.28 10.03
CA VAL A 20 -17.09 -11.81 9.98
C VAL A 20 -17.27 -11.33 8.54
N ALA A 21 -16.55 -11.90 7.56
CA ALA A 21 -16.71 -11.59 6.14
C ALA A 21 -18.12 -11.91 5.62
N LEU A 22 -18.73 -13.03 6.04
CA LEU A 22 -20.11 -13.38 5.70
C LEU A 22 -21.09 -12.33 6.25
N VAL A 23 -20.93 -11.93 7.51
CA VAL A 23 -21.78 -10.89 8.12
C VAL A 23 -21.65 -9.57 7.37
N PHE A 24 -20.42 -9.11 7.13
CA PHE A 24 -20.16 -7.85 6.41
C PHE A 24 -20.69 -7.89 4.97
N SER A 25 -20.52 -9.02 4.28
CA SER A 25 -21.06 -9.21 2.92
C SER A 25 -22.59 -9.15 2.90
N ARG A 26 -23.27 -9.72 3.91
CA ARG A 26 -24.73 -9.59 4.05
C ARG A 26 -25.18 -8.15 4.31
N LEU A 27 -24.34 -7.35 4.97
CA LEU A 27 -24.56 -5.92 5.20
C LEU A 27 -24.11 -5.04 4.03
N ARG A 28 -23.62 -5.63 2.92
CA ARG A 28 -23.04 -4.91 1.76
C ARG A 28 -21.85 -4.02 2.12
N LEU A 29 -21.11 -4.39 3.17
CA LEU A 29 -19.86 -3.75 3.58
C LEU A 29 -18.66 -4.42 2.89
N SER A 30 -17.51 -3.73 2.84
CA SER A 30 -16.32 -4.27 2.19
C SER A 30 -15.74 -5.46 2.97
N VAL A 31 -15.23 -6.45 2.24
CA VAL A 31 -14.57 -7.62 2.83
C VAL A 31 -13.28 -7.21 3.56
N VAL A 32 -12.60 -6.17 3.07
CA VAL A 32 -11.42 -5.58 3.74
C VAL A 32 -11.75 -5.08 5.15
N ALA A 33 -12.88 -4.38 5.33
CA ALA A 33 -13.31 -3.94 6.65
C ALA A 33 -13.64 -5.13 7.57
N ALA A 34 -14.20 -6.20 7.01
CA ALA A 34 -14.48 -7.44 7.74
C ALA A 34 -13.18 -8.08 8.27
N PHE A 35 -12.13 -8.13 7.45
CA PHE A 35 -10.83 -8.67 7.86
C PHE A 35 -10.13 -7.82 8.92
N LEU A 36 -10.21 -6.49 8.83
CA LEU A 36 -9.70 -5.59 9.88
C LEU A 36 -10.42 -5.81 11.21
N VAL A 37 -11.75 -5.95 11.19
CA VAL A 37 -12.56 -6.22 12.39
C VAL A 37 -12.25 -7.61 12.95
N ALA A 38 -12.14 -8.63 12.10
CA ALA A 38 -11.72 -9.96 12.51
C ALA A 38 -10.34 -9.92 13.18
N GLY A 39 -9.39 -9.18 12.60
CA GLY A 39 -8.08 -8.93 13.18
C GLY A 39 -8.14 -8.25 14.54
N ALA A 40 -8.96 -7.22 14.71
CA ALA A 40 -9.13 -6.55 15.99
C ALA A 40 -9.71 -7.47 17.06
N ILE A 41 -10.66 -8.36 16.69
CA ILE A 41 -11.20 -9.39 17.58
C ILE A 41 -10.13 -10.42 17.94
N LEU A 42 -9.35 -10.88 16.95
CA LEU A 42 -8.31 -11.90 17.12
C LEU A 42 -7.05 -11.38 17.83
N GLY A 43 -6.83 -10.07 17.79
CA GLY A 43 -5.62 -9.41 18.26
C GLY A 43 -5.40 -9.51 19.77
N PRO A 44 -4.19 -9.15 20.25
CA PRO A 44 -3.81 -9.28 21.65
C PRO A 44 -4.71 -8.51 22.61
N THR A 45 -5.27 -7.38 22.16
CA THR A 45 -6.16 -6.53 22.96
C THR A 45 -7.64 -6.89 22.82
N GLY A 46 -7.97 -7.83 21.92
CA GLY A 46 -9.30 -8.39 21.73
C GLY A 46 -9.50 -9.68 22.53
N ALA A 47 -9.84 -10.75 21.83
CA ALA A 47 -10.00 -12.08 22.41
C ALA A 47 -8.66 -12.84 22.57
N GLY A 48 -7.57 -12.38 21.96
CA GLY A 48 -6.23 -12.93 22.15
C GLY A 48 -6.06 -14.38 21.69
N PHE A 49 -6.84 -14.85 20.72
CA PHE A 49 -6.80 -16.24 20.27
C PHE A 49 -5.55 -16.61 19.47
N VAL A 50 -4.79 -15.63 18.98
CA VAL A 50 -3.54 -15.86 18.24
C VAL A 50 -2.37 -15.94 19.21
N SER A 51 -1.81 -17.14 19.34
CA SER A 51 -0.68 -17.41 20.24
C SER A 51 0.65 -16.97 19.63
N GLU A 52 0.75 -16.96 18.29
CA GLU A 52 1.98 -16.66 17.54
C GLU A 52 1.79 -15.54 16.50
N PRO A 53 1.76 -14.25 16.92
CA PRO A 53 1.58 -13.12 16.00
C PRO A 53 2.68 -13.00 14.94
N GLY A 54 3.88 -13.52 15.21
CA GLY A 54 5.03 -13.45 14.30
C GLY A 54 4.79 -14.17 12.97
N VAL A 55 4.19 -15.37 13.00
CA VAL A 55 3.88 -16.14 11.79
C VAL A 55 2.82 -15.43 10.96
N VAL A 56 1.76 -14.92 11.61
CA VAL A 56 0.70 -14.17 10.94
C VAL A 56 1.26 -12.92 10.25
N LYS A 57 2.21 -12.22 10.91
CA LYS A 57 2.89 -11.06 10.33
C LYS A 57 3.71 -11.41 9.08
N SER A 58 4.49 -12.50 9.12
CA SER A 58 5.27 -12.90 7.94
C SER A 58 4.38 -13.31 6.76
N LEU A 59 3.27 -14.01 7.02
CA LEU A 59 2.29 -14.36 5.97
C LEU A 59 1.58 -13.11 5.43
N ALA A 60 1.32 -12.13 6.29
CA ALA A 60 0.73 -10.84 5.91
C ALA A 60 1.64 -10.04 4.96
N GLU A 61 2.96 -10.05 5.15
CA GLU A 61 3.90 -9.39 4.24
C GLU A 61 3.86 -10.01 2.83
N ILE A 62 3.75 -11.34 2.74
CA ILE A 62 3.54 -12.04 1.45
C ILE A 62 2.22 -11.60 0.81
N GLY A 63 1.16 -11.46 1.61
CA GLY A 63 -0.14 -10.96 1.13
C GLY A 63 -0.08 -9.60 0.48
N VAL A 64 0.62 -8.64 1.11
CA VAL A 64 0.83 -7.31 0.53
C VAL A 64 1.59 -7.37 -0.78
N VAL A 65 2.65 -8.18 -0.84
CA VAL A 65 3.46 -8.36 -2.04
C VAL A 65 2.63 -8.89 -3.20
N LEU A 66 1.82 -9.95 -2.98
CA LEU A 66 0.97 -10.52 -4.01
C LEU A 66 -0.19 -9.60 -4.40
N LEU A 67 -0.78 -8.89 -3.44
CA LEU A 67 -1.83 -7.89 -3.68
C LEU A 67 -1.32 -6.79 -4.59
N LEU A 68 -0.22 -6.15 -4.20
CA LEU A 68 0.32 -5.01 -4.94
C LEU A 68 0.90 -5.43 -6.29
N PHE A 69 1.47 -6.63 -6.41
CA PHE A 69 1.82 -7.19 -7.71
C PHE A 69 0.60 -7.32 -8.62
N THR A 70 -0.48 -7.93 -8.13
CA THR A 70 -1.67 -8.17 -8.95
C THR A 70 -2.34 -6.86 -9.35
N VAL A 71 -2.37 -5.87 -8.45
CA VAL A 71 -2.83 -4.53 -8.78
C VAL A 71 -1.91 -3.88 -9.83
N GLY A 72 -0.60 -4.10 -9.74
CA GLY A 72 0.34 -3.68 -10.78
C GLY A 72 0.02 -4.26 -12.15
N LEU A 73 -0.44 -5.52 -12.23
CA LEU A 73 -0.86 -6.16 -13.50
C LEU A 73 -2.10 -5.48 -14.11
N GLU A 74 -2.99 -4.95 -13.29
CA GLU A 74 -4.23 -4.29 -13.75
C GLU A 74 -3.97 -2.85 -14.24
N ILE A 75 -2.88 -2.22 -13.81
CA ILE A 75 -2.52 -0.85 -14.21
C ILE A 75 -1.61 -0.86 -15.44
N SER A 76 -2.01 -0.15 -16.49
CA SER A 76 -1.16 0.05 -17.67
C SER A 76 -0.12 1.17 -17.48
N LEU A 77 1.16 0.86 -17.72
CA LEU A 77 2.27 1.83 -17.76
C LEU A 77 1.99 3.00 -18.72
N SER A 78 1.50 2.70 -19.91
CA SER A 78 1.10 3.70 -20.91
C SER A 78 -0.06 4.59 -20.44
N GLY A 79 -0.98 4.06 -19.62
CA GLY A 79 -2.02 4.83 -18.94
C GLY A 79 -1.43 5.79 -17.91
N LEU A 80 -0.53 5.30 -17.06
CA LEU A 80 0.13 6.10 -16.03
C LEU A 80 0.99 7.22 -16.63
N GLY A 81 1.70 6.95 -17.74
CA GLY A 81 2.48 7.96 -18.45
C GLY A 81 1.63 9.09 -19.05
N ARG A 82 0.42 8.78 -19.53
CA ARG A 82 -0.55 9.79 -19.97
C ARG A 82 -1.06 10.65 -18.81
N MET A 83 -1.11 10.08 -17.61
CA MET A 83 -1.59 10.73 -16.39
C MET A 83 -0.47 11.28 -15.51
N ARG A 84 0.74 11.47 -16.06
CA ARG A 84 1.90 11.98 -15.32
C ARG A 84 1.64 13.32 -14.65
N ARG A 85 0.77 14.15 -15.25
CA ARG A 85 0.43 15.47 -14.71
C ARG A 85 -0.40 15.28 -13.44
N GLU A 86 -1.39 14.42 -13.48
CA GLU A 86 -2.26 14.06 -12.38
C GLU A 86 -1.46 13.41 -11.24
N VAL A 87 -0.59 12.45 -11.56
CA VAL A 87 0.30 11.79 -10.58
C VAL A 87 1.19 12.80 -9.86
N LEU A 88 1.92 13.65 -10.59
CA LEU A 88 2.88 14.58 -10.01
C LEU A 88 2.22 15.78 -9.35
N TRP A 89 1.19 16.36 -9.99
CA TRP A 89 0.52 17.55 -9.47
C TRP A 89 -0.46 17.20 -8.36
N VAL A 90 -1.39 16.26 -8.58
CA VAL A 90 -2.41 15.95 -7.56
C VAL A 90 -1.77 15.23 -6.38
N GLY A 91 -0.95 14.20 -6.64
CA GLY A 91 -0.20 13.50 -5.60
C GLY A 91 0.74 14.44 -4.83
N GLY A 92 1.55 15.22 -5.56
CA GLY A 92 2.47 16.19 -4.95
C GLY A 92 1.77 17.28 -4.14
N ALA A 93 0.69 17.86 -4.67
CA ALA A 93 -0.07 18.90 -3.98
C ALA A 93 -0.78 18.34 -2.74
N GLN A 94 -1.45 17.18 -2.83
CA GLN A 94 -2.12 16.57 -1.69
C GLN A 94 -1.13 16.23 -0.58
N VAL A 95 -0.02 15.57 -0.90
CA VAL A 95 1.01 15.20 0.09
C VAL A 95 1.60 16.45 0.74
N SER A 96 2.05 17.41 -0.07
CA SER A 96 2.69 18.63 0.44
C SER A 96 1.72 19.46 1.28
N ALA A 97 0.49 19.67 0.82
CA ALA A 97 -0.52 20.42 1.56
C ALA A 97 -0.86 19.74 2.90
N THR A 98 -0.97 18.42 2.91
CA THR A 98 -1.27 17.67 4.14
C THR A 98 -0.12 17.77 5.14
N ILE A 99 1.13 17.66 4.68
CA ILE A 99 2.32 17.82 5.53
C ILE A 99 2.38 19.24 6.10
N LEU A 100 2.29 20.26 5.23
CA LEU A 100 2.43 21.66 5.63
C LEU A 100 1.33 22.09 6.59
N PHE A 101 0.08 21.68 6.33
CA PHE A 101 -1.02 21.98 7.24
C PHE A 101 -0.85 21.30 8.60
N THR A 102 -0.48 20.01 8.61
CA THR A 102 -0.24 19.27 9.86
C THR A 102 0.91 19.89 10.65
N LEU A 103 2.02 20.23 9.98
CA LEU A 103 3.16 20.90 10.60
C LEU A 103 2.76 22.27 11.18
N LEU A 104 1.98 23.07 10.46
CA LEU A 104 1.53 24.37 10.92
C LEU A 104 0.67 24.23 12.18
N VAL A 105 -0.33 23.34 12.18
CA VAL A 105 -1.21 23.14 13.33
C VAL A 105 -0.43 22.68 14.55
N LEU A 106 0.49 21.72 14.39
CA LEU A 106 1.24 21.15 15.51
C LEU A 106 2.29 22.12 16.06
N THR A 107 2.93 22.91 15.21
CA THR A 107 3.87 23.95 15.69
C THR A 107 3.15 25.08 16.40
N LEU A 108 1.94 25.47 15.95
CA LEU A 108 1.07 26.41 16.68
C LEU A 108 0.60 25.86 18.03
N TRP A 109 0.50 24.53 18.18
CA TRP A 109 0.25 23.85 19.46
C TRP A 109 1.52 23.62 20.29
N GLY A 110 2.67 24.13 19.86
CA GLY A 110 3.92 24.10 20.60
C GLY A 110 4.78 22.86 20.40
N LEU A 111 4.44 21.98 19.45
CA LEU A 111 5.31 20.85 19.12
C LEU A 111 6.56 21.31 18.32
N PRO A 112 7.73 20.71 18.56
CA PRO A 112 8.91 20.93 17.74
C PRO A 112 8.67 20.63 16.25
N VAL A 113 9.31 21.40 15.37
CA VAL A 113 9.21 21.22 13.91
C VAL A 113 9.50 19.78 13.45
N PRO A 114 10.54 19.07 13.95
CA PRO A 114 10.80 17.70 13.50
C PRO A 114 9.66 16.72 13.84
N GLU A 115 9.03 16.89 15.00
CA GLU A 115 7.90 16.06 15.44
C GLU A 115 6.64 16.36 14.61
N GLY A 116 6.35 17.65 14.38
CA GLY A 116 5.24 18.07 13.52
C GLY A 116 5.41 17.60 12.08
N LEU A 117 6.64 17.62 11.56
CA LEU A 117 6.97 17.13 10.21
C LEU A 117 6.85 15.61 10.12
N PHE A 118 7.30 14.87 11.13
CA PHE A 118 7.12 13.42 11.22
C PHE A 118 5.63 13.04 11.21
N ILE A 119 4.80 13.69 12.03
CA ILE A 119 3.36 13.44 12.05
C ILE A 119 2.73 13.84 10.71
N GLY A 120 3.17 14.94 10.10
CA GLY A 120 2.77 15.35 8.76
C GLY A 120 3.05 14.28 7.70
N PHE A 121 4.22 13.63 7.75
CA PHE A 121 4.52 12.48 6.89
C PHE A 121 3.50 11.37 7.08
N VAL A 122 3.25 10.94 8.33
CA VAL A 122 2.29 9.86 8.62
C VAL A 122 0.88 10.18 8.14
N VAL A 123 0.39 11.40 8.39
CA VAL A 123 -0.98 11.83 8.03
C VAL A 123 -1.16 11.97 6.51
N SER A 124 -0.10 12.35 5.79
CA SER A 124 -0.16 12.55 4.34
C SER A 124 -0.44 11.27 3.53
N LEU A 125 -0.07 10.12 4.09
CA LEU A 125 -0.11 8.83 3.41
C LEU A 125 -1.49 8.19 3.49
N SER A 126 -1.88 7.48 2.42
CA SER A 126 -3.07 6.63 2.36
C SER A 126 -2.65 5.16 2.29
N SER A 127 -3.55 4.25 2.67
CA SER A 127 -3.29 2.82 2.50
C SER A 127 -3.57 2.38 1.06
N THR A 128 -2.51 2.24 0.27
CA THR A 128 -2.57 1.76 -1.12
C THR A 128 -3.29 0.41 -1.23
N ALA A 129 -2.92 -0.54 -0.38
CA ALA A 129 -3.50 -1.88 -0.37
C ALA A 129 -5.03 -1.87 -0.16
N ILE A 130 -5.54 -1.06 0.79
CA ILE A 130 -6.97 -0.98 1.07
C ILE A 130 -7.71 -0.32 -0.10
N VAL A 131 -7.26 0.86 -0.53
CA VAL A 131 -7.96 1.65 -1.54
C VAL A 131 -7.99 0.91 -2.88
N LEU A 132 -6.87 0.35 -3.32
CA LEU A 132 -6.81 -0.40 -4.58
C LEU A 132 -7.61 -1.70 -4.51
N LYS A 133 -7.64 -2.39 -3.37
CA LYS A 133 -8.50 -3.57 -3.21
C LYS A 133 -9.98 -3.20 -3.31
N VAL A 134 -10.40 -2.09 -2.70
CA VAL A 134 -11.79 -1.61 -2.80
C VAL A 134 -12.15 -1.24 -4.24
N LEU A 135 -11.26 -0.57 -4.97
CA LEU A 135 -11.47 -0.27 -6.39
C LEU A 135 -11.51 -1.54 -7.24
N ALA A 136 -10.63 -2.52 -6.97
CA ALA A 136 -10.61 -3.81 -7.66
C ALA A 136 -11.91 -4.58 -7.47
N ASP A 137 -12.37 -4.71 -6.22
CA ASP A 137 -13.59 -5.45 -5.88
C ASP A 137 -14.84 -4.81 -6.50
N ARG A 138 -14.78 -3.51 -6.82
CA ARG A 138 -15.85 -2.76 -7.51
C ARG A 138 -15.66 -2.69 -9.03
N MET A 139 -14.60 -3.28 -9.57
CA MET A 139 -14.22 -3.15 -11.00
C MET A 139 -14.02 -1.69 -11.43
N GLU A 140 -13.58 -0.83 -10.52
CA GLU A 140 -13.45 0.61 -10.72
C GLU A 140 -12.00 1.06 -11.03
N ILE A 141 -11.02 0.16 -11.04
CA ILE A 141 -9.59 0.52 -11.25
C ILE A 141 -9.37 1.23 -12.59
N ASP A 142 -10.02 0.79 -13.66
CA ASP A 142 -9.85 1.34 -15.00
C ASP A 142 -10.62 2.64 -15.28
N THR A 143 -11.48 3.05 -14.36
CA THR A 143 -12.25 4.29 -14.46
C THR A 143 -11.34 5.51 -14.30
N SER A 144 -11.84 6.69 -14.67
CA SER A 144 -11.08 7.93 -14.52
C SER A 144 -10.68 8.20 -13.07
N HIS A 145 -11.59 8.00 -12.10
CA HIS A 145 -11.28 8.18 -10.68
C HIS A 145 -10.33 7.09 -10.17
N GLY A 146 -10.51 5.84 -10.59
CA GLY A 146 -9.62 4.73 -10.23
C GLY A 146 -8.18 4.99 -10.66
N LYS A 147 -7.97 5.49 -11.88
CA LYS A 147 -6.64 5.82 -12.39
C LYS A 147 -6.01 7.03 -11.70
N ILE A 148 -6.78 8.10 -11.42
CA ILE A 148 -6.26 9.27 -10.68
C ILE A 148 -5.89 8.85 -9.25
N THR A 149 -6.77 8.13 -8.57
CA THR A 149 -6.55 7.61 -7.20
C THR A 149 -5.30 6.74 -7.16
N SER A 150 -5.17 5.79 -8.09
CA SER A 150 -3.98 4.94 -8.20
C SER A 150 -2.71 5.76 -8.43
N GLY A 151 -2.78 6.79 -9.26
CA GLY A 151 -1.68 7.72 -9.50
C GLY A 151 -1.22 8.47 -8.24
N ILE A 152 -2.17 8.99 -7.45
CA ILE A 152 -1.90 9.64 -6.15
C ILE A 152 -1.23 8.65 -5.19
N LEU A 153 -1.73 7.42 -5.10
CA LEU A 153 -1.17 6.38 -4.23
C LEU A 153 0.24 5.99 -4.63
N ILE A 154 0.53 5.85 -5.93
CA ILE A 154 1.89 5.59 -6.44
C ILE A 154 2.83 6.74 -6.07
N PHE A 155 2.36 7.98 -6.19
CA PHE A 155 3.15 9.14 -5.74
C PHE A 155 3.45 9.08 -4.24
N GLN A 156 2.43 8.76 -3.42
CA GLN A 156 2.59 8.61 -1.97
C GLN A 156 3.60 7.51 -1.62
N ASP A 157 3.50 6.33 -2.22
CA ASP A 157 4.43 5.21 -1.98
C ASP A 157 5.88 5.59 -2.37
N LEU A 158 6.06 6.39 -3.43
CA LEU A 158 7.38 6.92 -3.79
C LEU A 158 7.85 7.97 -2.76
N ALA A 159 6.95 8.84 -2.30
CA ALA A 159 7.25 9.85 -1.29
C ALA A 159 7.61 9.24 0.06
N VAL A 160 7.03 8.09 0.45
CA VAL A 160 7.40 7.35 1.68
C VAL A 160 8.89 7.08 1.75
N ILE A 161 9.53 6.70 0.64
CA ILE A 161 10.97 6.43 0.62
C ILE A 161 11.74 7.69 1.01
N ALA A 162 11.41 8.83 0.39
CA ALA A 162 12.02 10.10 0.73
C ALA A 162 11.77 10.46 2.19
N MET A 163 10.53 10.32 2.68
CA MET A 163 10.15 10.59 4.07
C MET A 163 10.94 9.71 5.05
N MET A 164 11.07 8.41 4.78
CA MET A 164 11.81 7.46 5.63
C MET A 164 13.30 7.78 5.67
N LEU A 165 13.89 8.15 4.54
CA LEU A 165 15.30 8.54 4.46
C LEU A 165 15.59 9.88 5.15
N LEU A 166 14.58 10.74 5.27
CA LEU A 166 14.67 11.98 6.00
C LEU A 166 14.56 11.78 7.52
N LEU A 167 14.05 10.65 8.02
CA LEU A 167 13.86 10.42 9.46
C LEU A 167 15.15 10.58 10.29
N PRO A 168 16.32 10.04 9.90
CA PRO A 168 17.56 10.29 10.63
C PRO A 168 17.92 11.77 10.68
N SER A 169 17.69 12.49 9.58
CA SER A 169 17.93 13.94 9.49
C SER A 169 16.95 14.74 10.34
N LEU A 170 15.71 14.28 10.53
CA LEU A 170 14.77 14.88 11.48
C LEU A 170 15.25 14.75 12.93
N ARG A 171 15.89 13.63 13.27
CA ARG A 171 16.46 13.44 14.63
C ARG A 171 17.67 14.32 14.88
N GLN A 172 18.43 14.65 13.84
CA GLN A 172 19.62 15.49 13.88
C GLN A 172 19.37 16.84 13.20
N TRP A 173 18.15 17.39 13.33
CA TRP A 173 17.68 18.55 12.55
C TRP A 173 18.59 19.76 12.66
N GLU A 174 19.19 20.02 13.82
CA GLU A 174 20.09 21.17 14.05
C GLU A 174 21.44 21.02 13.35
N THR A 175 21.90 19.79 13.11
CA THR A 175 23.20 19.49 12.50
C THR A 175 23.08 18.94 11.09
N ALA A 176 21.86 18.79 10.57
CA ALA A 176 21.59 18.19 9.28
C ALA A 176 22.12 19.08 8.14
N LYS A 177 23.10 18.58 7.39
CA LYS A 177 23.57 19.25 6.18
C LYS A 177 22.65 18.93 5.02
N SER A 178 22.11 19.97 4.36
CA SER A 178 21.23 19.84 3.20
C SER A 178 21.85 19.00 2.07
N ALA A 179 23.18 19.07 1.89
CA ALA A 179 23.90 18.29 0.90
C ALA A 179 23.84 16.76 1.16
N GLU A 180 23.91 16.33 2.42
CA GLU A 180 23.85 14.90 2.78
C GLU A 180 22.44 14.33 2.57
N VAL A 181 21.42 15.13 2.85
CA VAL A 181 20.02 14.81 2.56
C VAL A 181 19.80 14.65 1.06
N LEU A 182 20.24 15.61 0.26
CA LEU A 182 20.13 15.57 -1.20
C LEU A 182 20.85 14.35 -1.79
N LEU A 183 22.05 14.03 -1.31
CA LEU A 183 22.81 12.86 -1.74
C LEU A 183 22.06 11.55 -1.41
N THR A 184 21.44 11.47 -0.22
CA THR A 184 20.68 10.30 0.23
C THR A 184 19.44 10.09 -0.64
N LEU A 185 18.68 11.15 -0.92
CA LEU A 185 17.53 11.11 -1.82
C LEU A 185 17.93 10.73 -3.24
N ALA A 186 19.04 11.28 -3.76
CA ALA A 186 19.55 10.94 -5.09
C ALA A 186 19.93 9.47 -5.22
N LYS A 187 20.61 8.90 -4.21
CA LYS A 187 20.97 7.47 -4.19
C LYS A 187 19.74 6.56 -4.20
N ALA A 188 18.70 6.91 -3.44
CA ALA A 188 17.46 6.15 -3.42
C ALA A 188 16.71 6.24 -4.75
N GLY A 189 16.62 7.43 -5.35
CA GLY A 189 16.03 7.61 -6.68
C GLY A 189 16.76 6.79 -7.76
N LEU A 190 18.09 6.73 -7.71
CA LEU A 190 18.90 5.87 -8.57
C LEU A 190 18.61 4.38 -8.33
N GLY A 191 18.43 3.95 -7.08
CA GLY A 191 18.06 2.57 -6.74
C GLY A 191 16.71 2.16 -7.33
N VAL A 192 15.68 3.01 -7.18
CA VAL A 192 14.36 2.81 -7.80
C VAL A 192 14.48 2.72 -9.32
N ALA A 193 15.18 3.66 -9.94
CA ALA A 193 15.37 3.68 -11.39
C ALA A 193 16.09 2.42 -11.87
N ALA A 194 17.13 1.97 -11.16
CA ALA A 194 17.86 0.74 -11.51
C ALA A 194 16.96 -0.50 -11.44
N ILE A 195 16.13 -0.63 -10.41
CA ILE A 195 15.18 -1.75 -10.28
C ILE A 195 14.16 -1.72 -11.42
N LEU A 196 13.59 -0.55 -11.73
CA LEU A 196 12.63 -0.39 -12.82
C LEU A 196 13.24 -0.77 -14.18
N VAL A 197 14.45 -0.28 -14.45
CA VAL A 197 15.19 -0.57 -15.67
C VAL A 197 15.45 -2.08 -15.75
N LEU A 198 16.00 -2.67 -14.70
CA LEU A 198 16.31 -4.10 -14.67
C LEU A 198 15.06 -4.96 -14.85
N ALA A 199 13.98 -4.66 -14.13
CA ALA A 199 12.70 -5.33 -14.25
C ALA A 199 12.14 -5.24 -15.67
N ARG A 200 12.16 -4.04 -16.27
CA ARG A 200 11.66 -3.79 -17.63
C ARG A 200 12.39 -4.59 -18.71
N PHE A 201 13.68 -4.84 -18.55
CA PHE A 201 14.46 -5.60 -19.53
C PHE A 201 14.50 -7.11 -19.25
N LEU A 202 14.59 -7.52 -17.99
CA LEU A 202 14.80 -8.91 -17.61
C LEU A 202 13.49 -9.71 -17.60
N ILE A 203 12.41 -9.13 -17.04
CA ILE A 203 11.15 -9.85 -16.84
C ILE A 203 10.52 -10.27 -18.17
N PRO A 204 10.35 -9.39 -19.19
CA PRO A 204 9.71 -9.79 -20.43
C PRO A 204 10.49 -10.85 -21.21
N ARG A 205 11.84 -10.83 -21.13
CA ARG A 205 12.71 -11.83 -21.78
C ARG A 205 12.54 -13.20 -21.12
N LEU A 206 12.60 -13.24 -19.80
CA LEU A 206 12.41 -14.46 -19.02
C LEU A 206 11.02 -15.07 -19.29
N LEU A 207 9.97 -14.25 -19.21
CA LEU A 207 8.59 -14.71 -19.43
C LEU A 207 8.39 -15.25 -20.85
N LYS A 208 8.95 -14.61 -21.88
CA LYS A 208 8.85 -15.12 -23.26
C LYS A 208 9.41 -16.53 -23.41
N GLU A 209 10.53 -16.85 -22.77
CA GLU A 209 11.12 -18.19 -22.87
C GLU A 209 10.30 -19.22 -22.09
N VAL A 210 9.81 -18.87 -20.90
CA VAL A 210 9.01 -19.78 -20.08
C VAL A 210 7.66 -20.08 -20.71
N ILE A 211 7.01 -19.09 -21.30
CA ILE A 211 5.67 -19.25 -21.89
C ILE A 211 5.73 -20.15 -23.13
N ARG A 212 6.83 -20.16 -23.89
CA ARG A 212 7.04 -21.10 -25.00
C ARG A 212 7.02 -22.56 -24.57
N LEU A 213 7.31 -22.85 -23.30
CA LEU A 213 7.27 -24.22 -22.78
C LEU A 213 5.84 -24.73 -22.57
N ASN A 214 4.84 -23.84 -22.61
CA ASN A 214 3.41 -24.15 -22.42
C ASN A 214 3.12 -25.00 -21.17
N ASN A 215 3.88 -24.79 -20.09
CA ASN A 215 3.74 -25.51 -18.82
C ASN A 215 3.33 -24.53 -17.70
N ARG A 216 2.15 -24.76 -17.14
CA ARG A 216 1.56 -23.89 -16.10
C ARG A 216 2.37 -23.87 -14.81
N GLU A 217 3.00 -24.99 -14.43
CA GLU A 217 3.79 -25.08 -13.21
C GLU A 217 5.07 -24.22 -13.31
N ILE A 218 5.76 -24.29 -14.46
CA ILE A 218 6.95 -23.49 -14.71
C ILE A 218 6.59 -22.00 -14.76
N LEU A 219 5.47 -21.65 -15.38
CA LEU A 219 4.97 -20.27 -15.40
C LEU A 219 4.67 -19.78 -13.98
N ALA A 220 3.93 -20.55 -13.17
CA ALA A 220 3.62 -20.17 -11.79
C ALA A 220 4.88 -19.96 -10.94
N LEU A 221 5.85 -20.87 -11.01
CA LEU A 221 7.13 -20.73 -10.32
C LEU A 221 7.91 -19.48 -10.77
N THR A 222 7.92 -19.23 -12.08
CA THR A 222 8.60 -18.06 -12.66
C THR A 222 7.96 -16.76 -12.20
N VAL A 223 6.62 -16.69 -12.21
CA VAL A 223 5.88 -15.52 -11.74
C VAL A 223 6.18 -15.28 -10.27
N MET A 224 6.08 -16.31 -9.42
CA MET A 224 6.39 -16.19 -8.00
C MET A 224 7.84 -15.76 -7.75
N MET A 225 8.80 -16.29 -8.51
CA MET A 225 10.20 -15.86 -8.49
C MET A 225 10.35 -14.38 -8.85
N VAL A 226 9.65 -13.90 -9.90
CA VAL A 226 9.69 -12.48 -10.31
C VAL A 226 9.08 -11.61 -9.21
N VAL A 227 7.90 -11.95 -8.68
CA VAL A 227 7.23 -11.16 -7.64
C VAL A 227 8.11 -11.05 -6.39
N THR A 228 8.58 -12.18 -5.87
CA THR A 228 9.38 -12.21 -4.65
C THR A 228 10.78 -11.64 -4.85
N GLY A 229 11.41 -11.90 -6.00
CA GLY A 229 12.74 -11.40 -6.33
C GLY A 229 12.77 -9.88 -6.50
N THR A 230 11.76 -9.31 -7.16
CA THR A 230 11.64 -7.84 -7.30
C THR A 230 11.30 -7.16 -5.98
N ALA A 231 10.40 -7.72 -5.18
CA ALA A 231 10.12 -7.24 -3.83
C ALA A 231 11.38 -7.25 -2.95
N PHE A 232 12.13 -8.36 -2.95
CA PHE A 232 13.37 -8.49 -2.19
C PHE A 232 14.46 -7.51 -2.66
N GLY A 233 14.66 -7.39 -3.98
CA GLY A 233 15.61 -6.43 -4.56
C GLY A 233 15.26 -4.99 -4.21
N ALA A 234 13.97 -4.64 -4.24
CA ALA A 234 13.46 -3.35 -3.79
C ALA A 234 13.74 -3.09 -2.32
N HIS A 235 13.50 -4.08 -1.46
CA HIS A 235 13.78 -3.95 -0.03
C HIS A 235 15.27 -3.73 0.27
N ARG A 236 16.17 -4.41 -0.45
CA ARG A 236 17.62 -4.16 -0.37
C ARG A 236 18.02 -2.75 -0.82
N GLY A 237 17.26 -2.15 -1.72
CA GLY A 237 17.41 -0.75 -2.15
C GLY A 237 16.78 0.28 -1.20
N GLY A 238 16.21 -0.14 -0.07
CA GLY A 238 15.54 0.75 0.89
C GLY A 238 14.08 1.04 0.57
N LEU A 239 13.47 0.31 -0.36
CA LEU A 239 12.06 0.45 -0.74
C LEU A 239 11.16 -0.51 0.06
N SER A 240 9.85 -0.31 0.01
CA SER A 240 8.91 -1.30 0.55
C SER A 240 8.86 -2.54 -0.35
N LEU A 241 8.65 -3.72 0.26
CA LEU A 241 8.43 -4.98 -0.47
C LEU A 241 7.27 -4.85 -1.47
N GLY A 242 6.21 -4.17 -1.03
CA GLY A 242 5.01 -3.91 -1.82
C GLY A 242 5.27 -3.11 -3.09
N LEU A 243 6.08 -2.05 -3.01
CA LEU A 243 6.43 -1.24 -4.18
C LEU A 243 7.21 -2.05 -5.21
N GLY A 244 8.20 -2.86 -4.78
CA GLY A 244 8.94 -3.72 -5.70
C GLY A 244 8.03 -4.69 -6.47
N ALA A 245 7.08 -5.30 -5.75
CA ALA A 245 6.08 -6.19 -6.33
C ALA A 245 5.13 -5.45 -7.28
N PHE A 246 4.63 -4.27 -6.88
CA PHE A 246 3.80 -3.40 -7.71
C PHE A 246 4.49 -3.05 -9.03
N LEU A 247 5.75 -2.62 -8.97
CA LEU A 247 6.53 -2.26 -10.15
C LEU A 247 6.76 -3.45 -11.09
N ALA A 248 6.93 -4.66 -10.55
CA ALA A 248 7.02 -5.87 -11.34
C ALA A 248 5.71 -6.18 -12.08
N GLY A 249 4.57 -6.07 -11.38
CA GLY A 249 3.25 -6.21 -11.98
C GLY A 249 3.02 -5.18 -13.08
N LEU A 250 3.40 -3.93 -12.82
CA LEU A 250 3.30 -2.81 -13.75
C LEU A 250 4.15 -3.02 -15.02
N VAL A 251 5.33 -3.63 -14.91
CA VAL A 251 6.14 -4.02 -16.08
C VAL A 251 5.48 -5.13 -16.89
N ILE A 252 4.85 -6.09 -16.21
CA ILE A 252 4.18 -7.24 -16.85
C ILE A 252 2.85 -6.83 -17.49
N SER A 253 2.19 -5.78 -17.02
CA SER A 253 0.89 -5.35 -17.56
C SER A 253 0.94 -4.93 -19.04
N GLU A 254 2.11 -4.60 -19.58
CA GLU A 254 2.32 -4.33 -21.01
C GLU A 254 2.53 -5.61 -21.86
N SER A 255 2.53 -6.79 -21.23
CA SER A 255 2.71 -8.09 -21.89
C SER A 255 1.38 -8.67 -22.37
N ASP A 256 1.39 -9.34 -23.53
CA ASP A 256 0.23 -10.08 -24.06
C ASP A 256 -0.25 -11.20 -23.12
N TYR A 257 0.60 -11.62 -22.17
CA TYR A 257 0.36 -12.75 -21.27
C TYR A 257 -0.15 -12.33 -19.88
N VAL A 258 -0.54 -11.07 -19.69
CA VAL A 258 -0.98 -10.54 -18.39
C VAL A 258 -2.12 -11.36 -17.77
N HIS A 259 -3.10 -11.80 -18.55
CA HIS A 259 -4.23 -12.60 -18.05
C HIS A 259 -3.80 -13.97 -17.56
N GLU A 260 -2.88 -14.62 -18.26
CA GLU A 260 -2.37 -15.94 -17.91
C GLU A 260 -1.54 -15.88 -16.62
N ILE A 261 -0.72 -14.83 -16.48
CA ILE A 261 0.08 -14.55 -15.29
C ILE A 261 -0.83 -14.22 -14.09
N ALA A 262 -1.83 -13.37 -14.30
CA ALA A 262 -2.78 -13.01 -13.26
C ALA A 262 -3.53 -14.24 -12.72
N ALA A 263 -3.95 -15.16 -13.60
CA ALA A 263 -4.61 -16.40 -13.23
C ALA A 263 -3.76 -17.30 -12.31
N GLN A 264 -2.42 -17.26 -12.42
CA GLN A 264 -1.54 -18.01 -11.53
C GLN A 264 -1.43 -17.41 -10.13
N VAL A 265 -1.59 -16.09 -9.99
CA VAL A 265 -1.35 -15.38 -8.72
C VAL A 265 -2.63 -15.11 -7.94
N MET A 266 -3.75 -14.92 -8.62
CA MET A 266 -5.05 -14.58 -8.01
C MET A 266 -5.42 -15.48 -6.81
N PRO A 267 -5.31 -16.82 -6.87
CA PRO A 267 -5.68 -17.67 -5.74
C PRO A 267 -4.81 -17.42 -4.50
N PHE A 268 -3.51 -17.25 -4.67
CA PHE A 268 -2.60 -16.94 -3.58
C PHE A 268 -2.87 -15.55 -3.03
N ARG A 269 -2.99 -14.56 -3.92
CA ARG A 269 -3.33 -13.19 -3.56
C ARG A 269 -4.55 -13.14 -2.64
N ASP A 270 -5.64 -13.79 -2.99
CA ASP A 270 -6.90 -13.68 -2.24
C ASP A 270 -6.79 -14.26 -0.83
N VAL A 271 -6.12 -15.40 -0.67
CA VAL A 271 -5.88 -16.01 0.64
C VAL A 271 -4.96 -15.14 1.49
N PHE A 272 -3.80 -14.73 0.95
CA PHE A 272 -2.81 -14.00 1.73
C PHE A 272 -3.20 -12.54 2.00
N THR A 273 -4.01 -11.93 1.13
CA THR A 273 -4.57 -10.58 1.34
C THR A 273 -5.49 -10.56 2.56
N GLY A 274 -6.28 -11.63 2.76
CA GLY A 274 -7.09 -11.77 3.97
C GLY A 274 -6.23 -11.81 5.23
N VAL A 275 -5.18 -12.62 5.22
CA VAL A 275 -4.21 -12.71 6.33
C VAL A 275 -3.53 -11.36 6.60
N PHE A 276 -3.20 -10.60 5.54
CA PHE A 276 -2.66 -9.26 5.69
C PHE A 276 -3.58 -8.31 6.46
N PHE A 277 -4.83 -8.17 6.01
CA PHE A 277 -5.76 -7.25 6.67
C PHE A 277 -6.12 -7.69 8.08
N ILE A 278 -6.18 -9.00 8.35
CA ILE A 278 -6.32 -9.52 9.71
C ILE A 278 -5.11 -9.11 10.56
N SER A 279 -3.89 -9.27 10.06
CA SER A 279 -2.67 -8.88 10.78
C SER A 279 -2.65 -7.38 11.07
N VAL A 280 -3.13 -6.53 10.16
CA VAL A 280 -3.26 -5.09 10.39
C VAL A 280 -4.32 -4.81 11.48
N GLY A 281 -5.46 -5.50 11.43
CA GLY A 281 -6.49 -5.40 12.47
C GLY A 281 -5.97 -5.80 13.86
N MET A 282 -5.09 -6.78 13.95
CA MET A 282 -4.48 -7.21 15.22
C MET A 282 -3.57 -6.15 15.85
N LEU A 283 -3.09 -5.16 15.09
CA LEU A 283 -2.32 -4.03 15.61
C LEU A 283 -3.18 -3.00 16.34
N LEU A 284 -4.51 -3.09 16.22
CA LEU A 284 -5.42 -2.16 16.86
C LEU A 284 -5.42 -2.35 18.38
N ASP A 285 -5.18 -1.28 19.13
CA ASP A 285 -5.31 -1.25 20.58
C ASP A 285 -6.75 -0.85 20.96
N LEU A 286 -7.59 -1.86 21.25
CA LEU A 286 -8.99 -1.66 21.61
C LEU A 286 -9.17 -0.87 22.92
N PRO A 287 -8.43 -1.14 24.02
CA PRO A 287 -8.45 -0.30 25.21
C PRO A 287 -8.12 1.17 24.95
N PHE A 288 -7.07 1.45 24.17
CA PHE A 288 -6.70 2.82 23.81
C PHE A 288 -7.81 3.50 23.00
N LEU A 289 -8.36 2.80 22.00
CA LEU A 289 -9.46 3.29 21.18
C LEU A 289 -10.69 3.64 22.03
N ALA A 290 -11.07 2.77 22.96
CA ALA A 290 -12.23 3.00 23.83
C ALA A 290 -12.04 4.21 24.75
N ARG A 291 -10.83 4.40 25.30
CA ARG A 291 -10.52 5.51 26.21
C ARG A 291 -10.41 6.85 25.48
N ASN A 292 -9.93 6.85 24.24
CA ASN A 292 -9.61 8.06 23.50
C ASN A 292 -10.59 8.34 22.35
N LEU A 293 -11.73 7.64 22.28
CA LEU A 293 -12.66 7.72 21.16
C LEU A 293 -13.10 9.16 20.86
N LEU A 294 -13.35 9.96 21.91
CA LEU A 294 -13.73 11.36 21.80
C LEU A 294 -12.64 12.25 21.18
N LEU A 295 -11.38 11.87 21.28
CA LEU A 295 -10.25 12.56 20.67
C LEU A 295 -9.96 12.03 19.26
N ILE A 296 -10.09 10.72 19.07
CA ILE A 296 -9.81 10.05 17.79
C ILE A 296 -10.81 10.48 16.72
N LEU A 297 -12.10 10.58 17.03
CA LEU A 297 -13.14 10.96 16.06
C LEU A 297 -12.89 12.34 15.40
N PRO A 298 -12.66 13.45 16.13
CA PRO A 298 -12.39 14.74 15.51
C PRO A 298 -11.06 14.76 14.75
N VAL A 299 -10.02 14.08 15.25
CA VAL A 299 -8.74 13.97 14.52
C VAL A 299 -8.93 13.22 13.21
N MET A 300 -9.63 12.09 13.23
CA MET A 300 -9.97 11.32 12.03
C MET A 300 -10.77 12.16 11.05
N ALA A 301 -11.81 12.86 11.51
CA ALA A 301 -12.61 13.74 10.67
C ALA A 301 -11.76 14.87 10.05
N ALA A 302 -10.88 15.49 10.84
CA ALA A 302 -9.97 16.53 10.35
C ALA A 302 -9.01 16.00 9.29
N VAL A 303 -8.44 14.80 9.47
CA VAL A 303 -7.55 14.16 8.49
C VAL A 303 -8.30 13.84 7.21
N VAL A 304 -9.51 13.27 7.30
CA VAL A 304 -10.36 12.98 6.12
C VAL A 304 -10.66 14.28 5.37
N LEU A 305 -11.15 15.30 6.07
CA LEU A 305 -11.47 16.60 5.46
C LEU A 305 -10.24 17.24 4.81
N LEU A 306 -9.10 17.26 5.49
CA LEU A 306 -7.85 17.82 4.96
C LEU A 306 -7.43 17.13 3.67
N LYS A 307 -7.49 15.80 3.62
CA LYS A 307 -7.11 15.03 2.43
C LYS A 307 -8.11 15.20 1.30
N THR A 308 -9.41 15.21 1.59
CA THR A 308 -10.45 15.47 0.60
C THR A 308 -10.33 16.89 0.01
N VAL A 309 -10.11 17.90 0.85
CA VAL A 309 -9.96 19.29 0.39
C VAL A 309 -8.67 19.46 -0.43
N SER A 310 -7.54 18.92 0.05
CA SER A 310 -6.25 19.06 -0.65
C SER A 310 -6.21 18.30 -1.98
N ALA A 311 -6.68 17.05 -2.03
CA ALA A 311 -6.82 16.30 -3.28
C ALA A 311 -7.84 16.95 -4.21
N GLY A 312 -9.01 17.32 -3.68
CA GLY A 312 -10.09 17.92 -4.44
C GLY A 312 -9.71 19.26 -5.07
N ALA A 313 -9.02 20.13 -4.31
CA ALA A 313 -8.51 21.40 -4.82
C ALA A 313 -7.49 21.18 -5.94
N ALA A 314 -6.57 20.22 -5.77
CA ALA A 314 -5.57 19.91 -6.79
C ALA A 314 -6.18 19.32 -8.07
N ILE A 315 -7.21 18.47 -7.95
CA ILE A 315 -7.97 17.94 -9.09
C ILE A 315 -8.74 19.05 -9.79
N ARG A 316 -9.37 19.95 -9.04
CA ARG A 316 -10.13 21.07 -9.59
C ARG A 316 -9.24 22.06 -10.33
N ALA A 317 -7.99 22.25 -9.89
CA ALA A 317 -6.98 23.06 -10.56
C ALA A 317 -6.55 22.48 -11.92
N LEU A 318 -6.82 21.19 -12.17
CA LEU A 318 -6.66 20.54 -13.48
C LEU A 318 -7.94 20.56 -14.32
N GLU A 319 -8.95 21.35 -13.92
CA GLU A 319 -10.23 21.53 -14.63
C GLU A 319 -11.09 20.26 -14.76
N HIS A 320 -10.83 19.25 -13.93
CA HIS A 320 -11.69 18.07 -13.84
C HIS A 320 -13.06 18.38 -13.20
N SER A 321 -14.04 17.51 -13.48
CA SER A 321 -15.42 17.67 -12.98
C SER A 321 -15.53 17.55 -11.45
N TRP A 322 -16.51 18.24 -10.86
CA TRP A 322 -16.82 18.14 -9.42
C TRP A 322 -17.19 16.72 -8.97
N ARG A 323 -17.71 15.89 -9.88
CA ARG A 323 -17.97 14.47 -9.57
C ARG A 323 -16.67 13.73 -9.29
N LEU A 324 -15.62 13.98 -10.08
CA LEU A 324 -14.30 13.39 -9.84
C LEU A 324 -13.68 13.89 -8.54
N VAL A 325 -13.83 15.18 -8.23
CA VAL A 325 -13.34 15.79 -6.98
C VAL A 325 -13.91 15.15 -5.71
N VAL A 326 -15.17 14.70 -5.75
CA VAL A 326 -15.82 14.09 -4.58
C VAL A 326 -15.51 12.60 -4.45
N ILE A 327 -15.23 11.92 -5.56
CA ILE A 327 -15.01 10.46 -5.59
C ILE A 327 -13.55 10.10 -5.28
N VAL A 328 -12.59 10.91 -5.74
CA VAL A 328 -11.14 10.70 -5.53
C VAL A 328 -10.71 11.23 -4.16
#